data_AF-A0A261GI38-F1
#
_entry.id   AF-A0A261GI38-F1
#
_cell.length_a   1.000
_cell.length_b   1.000
_cell.length_c   1.000
_cell.angle_alpha   90.00
_cell.angle_beta   90.00
_cell.angle_gamma   90.00
#
_symmetry.space_group_name_H-M   'P 1'
#
loop_
_entity.id
_entity.type
_entity.pdbx_description
1 polymer ?
#
loop_
_entity_poly.entity_id
_entity_poly.type
_entity_poly.pdbx_seq_one_letter_code
_entity_poly.pdbx_strand_id
1 'polypeptide(L)'
;MSYSSNLASNRAVLYANLGQALHNGDKFPQIFDNVADISPDCFSRPLADLANAVREAPDTPLLEHLKQSSLFLSWELRFIQFGLATLKIEEVFARLCEYYVMIGQPTGRLMRWTAGLWGLLSFTGGYLGYVLAPEDMALWSGAGVFVMLLVFGVLVAAPAMGGWVAPDSGFWRLASWLPQFRSLVVARSVYQYLLNLGLCIQGGMDLSRSLKICAKSEPIGWLRQRYQGVASDVANGNQISKAFIASGILAETKLTAQPKGHQAPGGKLWEPGITDIVRQSFTDQLDFAARFLPFLLLIPLAVVWVYLAIQ
;
A
#
# COMPACT_ATOMS: atom_id res chain seq x y z
N MET A 1 -10.63 -10.28 9.35
CA MET A 1 -9.56 -10.58 8.38
C MET A 1 -8.37 -11.19 9.10
N SER A 2 -7.82 -12.28 8.57
CA SER A 2 -6.61 -12.90 9.11
C SER A 2 -5.38 -12.04 8.80
N TYR A 3 -4.33 -12.14 9.62
CA TYR A 3 -3.05 -11.51 9.32
C TYR A 3 -2.50 -11.92 7.94
N SER A 4 -2.69 -13.19 7.57
CA SER A 4 -2.27 -13.73 6.27
C SER A 4 -3.04 -13.16 5.08
N SER A 5 -4.27 -12.66 5.26
CA SER A 5 -5.04 -12.02 4.19
C SER A 5 -4.60 -10.57 3.93
N ASN A 6 -3.86 -9.96 4.86
CA ASN A 6 -3.35 -8.60 4.74
C ASN A 6 -1.94 -8.55 4.11
N LEU A 7 -1.30 -9.70 3.94
CA LEU A 7 0.01 -9.78 3.30
C LEU A 7 -0.10 -9.39 1.82
N ALA A 8 0.71 -8.41 1.40
CA ALA A 8 0.72 -7.90 0.05
C ALA A 8 0.97 -9.00 -1.01
N SER A 9 1.83 -9.98 -0.71
CA SER A 9 2.07 -11.12 -1.61
C SER A 9 0.83 -11.96 -1.85
N ASN A 10 0.07 -12.27 -0.79
CA ASN A 10 -1.13 -13.09 -0.89
C ASN A 10 -2.23 -12.34 -1.63
N ARG A 11 -2.35 -11.02 -1.41
CA ARG A 11 -3.29 -10.18 -2.17
C ARG A 11 -2.89 -10.05 -3.63
N ALA A 12 -1.60 -9.97 -3.96
CA ALA A 12 -1.14 -9.99 -5.35
C ALA A 12 -1.60 -11.26 -6.07
N VAL A 13 -1.43 -12.43 -5.44
CA VAL A 13 -1.88 -13.72 -5.98
C VAL A 13 -3.39 -13.73 -6.18
N LEU A 14 -4.17 -13.25 -5.19
CA LEU A 14 -5.63 -13.13 -5.30
C LEU A 14 -6.04 -12.32 -6.55
N TYR A 15 -5.47 -11.13 -6.73
CA TYR A 15 -5.81 -10.27 -7.87
C TYR A 15 -5.28 -10.78 -9.20
N ALA A 16 -4.13 -11.47 -9.22
CA ALA A 16 -3.65 -12.15 -10.41
C ALA A 16 -4.63 -13.25 -10.86
N ASN A 17 -5.09 -14.07 -9.91
CA ASN A 17 -6.04 -15.15 -10.19
C ASN A 17 -7.41 -14.61 -10.63
N LEU A 18 -7.94 -13.58 -9.96
CA LEU A 18 -9.18 -12.91 -10.36
C LEU A 18 -9.08 -12.28 -11.76
N GLY A 19 -7.96 -11.61 -12.06
CA GLY A 19 -7.70 -11.05 -13.38
C GLY A 19 -7.61 -12.12 -14.47
N GLN A 20 -6.91 -13.23 -14.20
CA GLN A 20 -6.77 -14.34 -15.15
C GLN A 20 -8.11 -15.04 -15.43
N ALA A 21 -8.93 -15.28 -14.39
CA ALA A 21 -10.24 -15.89 -14.56
C ALA A 21 -11.17 -15.02 -15.43
N LEU A 22 -11.15 -13.70 -15.23
CA LEU A 22 -11.87 -12.74 -16.08
C LEU A 22 -11.34 -12.71 -17.52
N HIS A 23 -10.02 -12.75 -17.69
CA HIS A 23 -9.40 -12.82 -19.01
C HIS A 23 -9.80 -14.08 -19.78
N ASN A 24 -9.94 -15.21 -19.06
CA ASN A 24 -10.39 -16.48 -19.61
C ASN A 24 -11.90 -16.48 -19.99
N GLY A 25 -12.64 -15.42 -19.64
CA GLY A 25 -14.05 -15.26 -19.99
C GLY A 25 -15.03 -15.82 -18.96
N ASP A 26 -14.56 -16.22 -17.77
CA ASP A 26 -15.43 -16.67 -16.69
C ASP A 26 -16.38 -15.55 -16.25
N LYS A 27 -17.60 -15.90 -15.84
CA LYS A 27 -18.60 -14.94 -15.35
C LYS A 27 -18.72 -14.99 -13.83
N PHE A 28 -19.15 -13.90 -13.22
CA PHE A 28 -19.60 -13.94 -11.82
C PHE A 28 -20.87 -14.80 -11.74
N PRO A 29 -21.02 -15.71 -10.75
CA PRO A 29 -20.15 -15.95 -9.60
C PRO A 29 -19.04 -17.00 -9.79
N GLN A 30 -19.00 -17.73 -10.92
CA GLN A 30 -18.05 -18.83 -11.19
C GLN A 30 -16.58 -18.44 -11.04
N ILE A 31 -16.24 -17.17 -11.34
CA ILE A 31 -14.90 -16.61 -11.08
C ILE A 31 -14.47 -16.84 -9.62
N PHE A 32 -15.36 -16.63 -8.65
CA PHE A 32 -15.00 -16.73 -7.24
C PHE A 32 -14.77 -18.18 -6.82
N ASP A 33 -15.52 -19.15 -7.36
CA ASP A 33 -15.30 -20.57 -7.09
C ASP A 33 -13.97 -21.03 -7.69
N ASN A 34 -13.73 -20.73 -8.98
CA ASN A 34 -12.49 -21.11 -9.68
C ASN A 34 -11.25 -20.52 -8.97
N VAL A 35 -11.37 -19.28 -8.50
CA VAL A 35 -10.28 -18.61 -7.79
C VAL A 35 -10.15 -19.11 -6.35
N ALA A 36 -11.24 -19.56 -5.71
CA ALA A 36 -11.18 -20.16 -4.38
C ALA A 36 -10.34 -21.44 -4.36
N ASP A 37 -10.39 -22.24 -5.43
CA ASP A 37 -9.65 -23.50 -5.55
C ASP A 37 -8.14 -23.30 -5.77
N ILE A 38 -7.74 -22.17 -6.38
CA ILE A 38 -6.35 -21.90 -6.78
C ILE A 38 -5.67 -20.94 -5.78
N SER A 39 -6.45 -20.17 -5.02
CA SER A 39 -5.92 -19.16 -4.09
C SER A 39 -5.48 -19.74 -2.75
N PRO A 40 -4.60 -19.05 -2.00
CA PRO A 40 -4.21 -19.47 -0.66
C PRO A 40 -5.41 -19.69 0.27
N ASP A 41 -5.28 -20.60 1.24
CA ASP A 41 -6.34 -21.01 2.19
C ASP A 41 -7.02 -19.85 2.94
N CYS A 42 -6.33 -18.71 3.08
CA CYS A 42 -6.90 -17.53 3.71
C CYS A 42 -8.01 -16.85 2.90
N PHE A 43 -8.11 -17.17 1.60
CA PHE A 43 -9.09 -16.60 0.68
C PHE A 43 -10.08 -17.63 0.14
N SER A 44 -9.76 -18.94 0.18
CA SER A 44 -10.62 -20.00 -0.37
C SER A 44 -12.03 -19.99 0.23
N ARG A 45 -12.16 -20.07 1.56
CA ARG A 45 -13.48 -20.03 2.23
C ARG A 45 -14.24 -18.73 2.00
N PRO A 46 -13.66 -17.52 2.23
CA PRO A 46 -14.36 -16.27 1.97
C PRO A 46 -14.80 -16.07 0.51
N LEU A 47 -14.05 -16.60 -0.46
CA LEU A 47 -14.41 -16.54 -1.87
C LEU A 47 -15.56 -17.50 -2.20
N ALA A 48 -15.54 -18.72 -1.65
CA ALA A 48 -16.64 -19.67 -1.81
C ALA A 48 -17.94 -19.14 -1.17
N ASP A 49 -17.84 -18.54 0.03
CA ASP A 49 -18.97 -17.89 0.70
C ASP A 49 -19.52 -16.73 -0.13
N LEU A 50 -18.64 -15.91 -0.74
CA LEU A 50 -19.02 -14.84 -1.64
C LEU A 50 -19.71 -15.38 -2.92
N ALA A 51 -19.21 -16.46 -3.49
CA ALA A 51 -19.81 -17.11 -4.65
C ALA A 51 -21.24 -17.58 -4.34
N ASN A 52 -21.42 -18.21 -3.17
CA ASN A 52 -22.73 -18.68 -2.72
C ASN A 52 -23.69 -17.51 -2.44
N ALA A 53 -23.24 -16.44 -1.77
CA ALA A 53 -24.05 -15.25 -1.52
C ALA A 53 -24.57 -14.61 -2.82
N VAL A 54 -23.73 -14.55 -3.86
CA VAL A 54 -24.12 -14.03 -5.19
C VAL A 54 -25.11 -14.96 -5.89
N ARG A 55 -25.01 -16.28 -5.71
CA ARG A 55 -25.97 -17.27 -6.25
C ARG A 55 -27.33 -17.19 -5.55
N GLU A 56 -27.33 -16.99 -4.23
CA GLU A 56 -28.54 -16.95 -3.41
C GLU A 56 -29.37 -15.69 -3.65
N ALA A 57 -28.73 -14.55 -3.94
CA ALA A 57 -29.41 -13.28 -4.18
C ALA A 57 -28.94 -12.61 -5.50
N PRO A 58 -29.39 -13.11 -6.67
CA PRO A 58 -28.95 -12.61 -7.98
C PRO A 58 -29.44 -11.20 -8.29
N ASP A 59 -30.56 -10.76 -7.67
CA ASP A 59 -31.16 -9.44 -7.90
C ASP A 59 -30.38 -8.31 -7.22
N THR A 60 -29.52 -8.64 -6.26
CA THR A 60 -28.68 -7.65 -5.58
C THR A 60 -27.42 -7.36 -6.38
N PRO A 61 -27.02 -6.09 -6.52
CA PRO A 61 -25.87 -5.73 -7.33
C PRO A 61 -24.59 -6.34 -6.74
N LEU A 62 -23.71 -6.87 -7.59
CA LEU A 62 -22.44 -7.50 -7.19
C LEU A 62 -21.61 -6.66 -6.20
N LEU A 63 -21.64 -5.33 -6.35
CA LEU A 63 -20.93 -4.43 -5.44
C LEU A 63 -21.40 -4.54 -3.98
N GLU A 64 -22.67 -4.83 -3.75
CA GLU A 64 -23.25 -4.94 -2.41
C GLU A 64 -22.79 -6.23 -1.73
N HIS A 65 -22.75 -7.35 -2.45
CA HIS A 65 -22.10 -8.59 -2.02
C HIS A 65 -20.62 -8.40 -1.68
N LEU A 66 -19.89 -7.67 -2.53
CA LEU A 66 -18.48 -7.36 -2.31
C LEU A 66 -18.25 -6.48 -1.07
N LYS A 67 -19.17 -5.56 -0.77
CA LYS A 67 -19.11 -4.70 0.44
C LYS A 67 -19.44 -5.46 1.71
N GLN A 68 -20.37 -6.40 1.64
CA GLN A 68 -20.73 -7.26 2.77
C GLN A 68 -19.64 -8.27 3.08
N SER A 69 -18.88 -8.68 2.05
CA SER A 69 -17.71 -9.53 2.23
C SER A 69 -16.57 -8.79 2.92
N SER A 70 -16.08 -9.36 4.04
CA SER A 70 -14.88 -8.87 4.73
C SER A 70 -13.57 -9.24 4.02
N LEU A 71 -13.61 -9.59 2.73
CA LEU A 71 -12.46 -9.99 1.91
C LEU A 71 -11.71 -8.78 1.33
N PHE A 72 -12.43 -7.77 0.89
CA PHE A 72 -11.87 -6.60 0.20
C PHE A 72 -11.68 -5.42 1.14
N LEU A 73 -10.57 -4.69 1.00
CA LEU A 73 -10.33 -3.46 1.74
C LEU A 73 -11.19 -2.33 1.16
N SER A 74 -11.55 -1.37 2.02
CA SER A 74 -12.39 -0.23 1.63
C SER A 74 -11.82 0.58 0.46
N TRP A 75 -10.50 0.71 0.35
CA TRP A 75 -9.87 1.40 -0.77
C TRP A 75 -9.89 0.57 -2.06
N GLU A 76 -9.73 -0.75 -1.98
CA GLU A 76 -9.81 -1.65 -3.13
C GLU A 76 -11.23 -1.68 -3.69
N LEU A 77 -12.24 -1.71 -2.82
CA LEU A 77 -13.65 -1.66 -3.21
C LEU A 77 -13.97 -0.43 -4.04
N ARG A 78 -13.30 0.71 -3.81
CA ARG A 78 -13.47 1.92 -4.65
C ARG A 78 -12.94 1.71 -6.07
N PHE A 79 -11.80 1.04 -6.20
CA PHE A 79 -11.25 0.67 -7.51
C PHE A 79 -12.14 -0.35 -8.21
N ILE A 80 -12.61 -1.36 -7.50
CA ILE A 80 -13.52 -2.38 -8.05
C ILE A 80 -14.84 -1.75 -8.47
N GLN A 81 -15.41 -0.86 -7.67
CA GLN A 81 -16.60 -0.09 -8.03
C GLN A 81 -16.39 0.70 -9.32
N PHE A 82 -15.22 1.35 -9.47
CA PHE A 82 -14.87 2.05 -10.70
C PHE A 82 -14.76 1.08 -11.88
N GLY A 83 -14.06 -0.04 -11.73
CA GLY A 83 -13.90 -1.05 -12.79
C GLY A 83 -15.21 -1.69 -13.23
N LEU A 84 -16.14 -1.93 -12.29
CA LEU A 84 -17.49 -2.39 -12.60
C LEU A 84 -18.28 -1.31 -13.36
N ALA A 85 -18.17 -0.04 -12.98
CA ALA A 85 -18.85 1.06 -13.65
C ALA A 85 -18.32 1.32 -15.07
N THR A 86 -17.02 1.13 -15.31
CA THR A 86 -16.40 1.31 -16.64
C THR A 86 -16.32 0.02 -17.46
N LEU A 87 -16.86 -1.10 -16.96
CA LEU A 87 -16.76 -2.45 -17.57
C LEU A 87 -15.31 -2.90 -17.86
N LYS A 88 -14.35 -2.40 -17.09
CA LYS A 88 -12.91 -2.68 -17.21
C LYS A 88 -12.33 -3.26 -15.93
N ILE A 89 -13.06 -4.21 -15.34
CA ILE A 89 -12.69 -4.82 -14.06
C ILE A 89 -11.37 -5.62 -14.14
N GLU A 90 -11.10 -6.24 -15.29
CA GLU A 90 -9.85 -6.97 -15.54
C GLU A 90 -8.63 -6.05 -15.41
N GLU A 91 -8.65 -4.88 -16.06
CA GLU A 91 -7.58 -3.88 -15.98
C GLU A 91 -7.39 -3.37 -14.54
N VAL A 92 -8.48 -3.24 -13.78
CA VAL A 92 -8.42 -2.86 -12.36
C VAL A 92 -7.75 -3.93 -11.51
N PHE A 93 -8.06 -5.22 -11.72
CA PHE A 93 -7.41 -6.31 -11.00
C PHE A 93 -5.92 -6.43 -11.34
N ALA A 94 -5.56 -6.29 -12.61
CA ALA A 94 -4.16 -6.26 -13.03
C ALA A 94 -3.37 -5.13 -12.31
N ARG A 95 -3.96 -3.93 -12.21
CA ARG A 95 -3.34 -2.78 -11.52
C ARG A 95 -3.25 -2.99 -10.01
N LEU A 96 -4.27 -3.58 -9.38
CA LEU A 96 -4.21 -3.93 -7.95
C LEU A 96 -3.11 -4.96 -7.69
N CYS A 97 -3.01 -6.00 -8.54
CA CYS A 97 -1.92 -6.98 -8.48
C CYS A 97 -0.56 -6.29 -8.58
N GLU A 98 -0.37 -5.41 -9.57
CA GLU A 98 0.89 -4.69 -9.78
C GLU A 98 1.29 -3.84 -8.57
N TYR A 99 0.34 -3.12 -7.98
CA TYR A 99 0.56 -2.35 -6.75
C TYR A 99 1.02 -3.25 -5.59
N TYR A 100 0.39 -4.41 -5.43
CA TYR A 100 0.73 -5.36 -4.38
C TYR A 100 2.08 -6.05 -4.59
N VAL A 101 2.43 -6.39 -5.83
CA VAL A 101 3.76 -6.91 -6.18
C VAL A 101 4.84 -5.89 -5.84
N MET A 102 4.61 -4.62 -6.18
CA MET A 102 5.55 -3.52 -5.91
C MET A 102 5.82 -3.34 -4.42
N ILE A 103 4.77 -3.39 -3.60
CA ILE A 103 4.87 -3.19 -2.15
C ILE A 103 5.31 -4.47 -1.42
N GLY A 104 5.12 -5.65 -2.04
CA GLY A 104 5.33 -6.95 -1.42
C GLY A 104 6.76 -7.18 -0.94
N GLN A 105 7.77 -6.96 -1.80
CA GLN A 105 9.18 -7.16 -1.43
C GLN A 105 9.67 -6.23 -0.30
N PRO A 106 9.49 -4.89 -0.38
CA PRO A 106 9.92 -3.99 0.68
C PRO A 106 9.16 -4.24 1.99
N THR A 107 7.86 -4.57 1.92
CA THR A 107 7.05 -4.87 3.12
C THR A 107 7.48 -6.17 3.79
N GLY A 108 7.75 -7.24 3.02
CA GLY A 108 8.24 -8.50 3.56
C GLY A 108 9.64 -8.39 4.18
N ARG A 109 10.49 -7.50 3.64
CA ARG A 109 11.78 -7.17 4.24
C ARG A 109 11.58 -6.38 5.54
N LEU A 110 10.83 -5.28 5.50
CA LEU A 110 10.51 -4.46 6.66
C LEU A 110 9.96 -5.32 7.80
N MET A 111 9.01 -6.22 7.50
CA MET A 111 8.38 -7.12 8.47
C MET A 111 9.39 -8.03 9.17
N ARG A 112 10.32 -8.65 8.43
CA ARG A 112 11.35 -9.51 9.03
C ARG A 112 12.27 -8.73 9.95
N TRP A 113 12.66 -7.52 9.54
CA TRP A 113 13.48 -6.63 10.36
C TRP A 113 12.73 -6.15 11.61
N THR A 114 11.48 -5.69 11.46
CA THR A 114 10.68 -5.25 12.62
C THR A 114 10.38 -6.40 13.56
N ALA A 115 10.12 -7.60 13.06
CA ALA A 115 9.90 -8.79 13.90
C ALA A 115 11.18 -9.18 14.66
N GLY A 116 12.33 -9.19 13.98
CA GLY A 116 13.62 -9.45 14.62
C GLY A 116 13.98 -8.40 15.69
N LEU A 117 13.80 -7.12 15.37
CA LEU A 117 14.03 -6.02 16.31
C LEU A 117 13.04 -6.03 17.47
N TRP A 118 11.78 -6.37 17.22
CA TRP A 118 10.78 -6.51 18.26
C TRP A 118 11.10 -7.68 19.19
N GLY A 119 11.52 -8.82 18.64
CA GLY A 119 12.00 -9.94 19.44
C GLY A 119 13.16 -9.53 20.35
N LEU A 120 14.12 -8.77 19.80
CA LEU A 120 15.25 -8.23 20.57
C LEU A 120 14.80 -7.22 21.64
N LEU A 121 13.81 -6.36 21.34
CA LEU A 121 13.17 -5.48 22.33
C LEU A 121 12.47 -6.25 23.44
N SER A 122 11.75 -7.32 23.11
CA SER A 122 11.11 -8.19 24.11
C SER A 122 12.16 -8.85 25.02
N PHE A 123 13.24 -9.38 24.45
CA PHE A 123 14.33 -9.99 25.22
C PHE A 123 15.03 -8.98 26.13
N THR A 124 15.33 -7.79 25.63
CA THR A 124 15.95 -6.72 26.43
C THR A 124 15.03 -6.21 27.54
N GLY A 125 13.74 -6.04 27.25
CA GLY A 125 12.74 -5.69 28.26
C GLY A 125 12.58 -6.78 29.32
N GLY A 126 12.57 -8.06 28.93
CA GLY A 126 12.55 -9.19 29.86
C GLY A 126 13.80 -9.26 30.75
N TYR A 127 14.98 -9.02 30.17
CA TYR A 127 16.25 -8.95 30.91
C TYR A 127 16.24 -7.79 31.92
N LEU A 128 15.78 -6.60 31.50
CA LEU A 128 15.58 -5.46 32.38
C LEU A 128 14.61 -5.75 33.51
N GLY A 129 13.48 -6.40 33.20
CA GLY A 129 12.50 -6.82 34.19
C GLY A 129 13.10 -7.79 35.21
N TYR A 130 14.01 -8.67 34.79
CA TYR A 130 14.73 -9.57 35.68
C TYR A 130 15.73 -8.83 36.59
N VAL A 131 16.55 -7.93 36.04
CA VAL A 131 17.61 -7.23 36.79
C VAL A 131 17.04 -6.20 37.77
N LEU A 132 15.93 -5.54 37.42
CA LEU A 132 15.34 -4.47 38.24
C LEU A 132 14.36 -4.98 39.30
N ALA A 133 14.03 -6.27 39.29
CA ALA A 133 13.04 -6.84 40.20
C ALA A 133 13.66 -7.38 41.50
N PRO A 134 12.89 -7.42 42.60
CA PRO A 134 13.30 -8.10 43.83
C PRO A 134 13.64 -9.58 43.56
N GLU A 135 14.63 -10.13 44.27
CA GLU A 135 15.16 -11.49 44.04
C GLU A 135 14.05 -12.57 44.02
N ASP A 136 13.06 -12.42 44.90
CA ASP A 136 11.94 -13.34 45.08
C ASP A 136 11.01 -13.40 43.85
N MET A 137 11.01 -12.35 43.03
CA MET A 137 10.13 -12.17 41.88
C MET A 137 10.86 -11.95 40.55
N ALA A 138 12.19 -11.99 40.54
CA ALA A 138 13.01 -11.65 39.37
C ALA A 138 12.69 -12.52 38.15
N LEU A 139 12.53 -13.83 38.33
CA LEU A 139 12.17 -14.76 37.25
C LEU A 139 10.77 -14.48 36.66
N TRP A 140 9.78 -14.25 37.52
CA TRP A 140 8.39 -14.03 37.11
C TRP A 140 8.18 -12.67 36.45
N SER A 141 8.84 -11.63 36.98
CA SER A 141 8.80 -10.28 36.40
C SER A 141 9.48 -10.23 35.04
N GLY A 142 10.68 -10.80 34.89
CA GLY A 142 11.38 -10.85 33.61
C GLY A 142 10.62 -11.64 32.54
N ALA A 143 10.11 -12.83 32.89
CA ALA A 143 9.28 -13.63 31.98
C ALA A 143 7.96 -12.92 31.65
N GLY A 144 7.31 -12.28 32.63
CA GLY A 144 6.08 -11.52 32.44
C GLY A 144 6.25 -10.36 31.48
N VAL A 145 7.31 -9.55 31.64
CA VAL A 145 7.62 -8.43 30.73
C VAL A 145 7.93 -8.92 29.32
N PHE A 146 8.71 -10.00 29.19
CA PHE A 146 9.00 -10.61 27.88
C PHE A 146 7.73 -11.03 27.14
N VAL A 147 6.85 -11.79 27.81
CA VAL A 147 5.58 -12.26 27.22
C VAL A 147 4.66 -11.09 26.90
N MET A 148 4.55 -10.11 27.81
CA MET A 148 3.74 -8.91 27.60
C MET A 148 4.19 -8.16 26.35
N LEU A 149 5.50 -7.94 26.18
CA LEU A 149 6.05 -7.26 25.00
C LEU A 149 5.84 -8.09 23.72
N LEU A 150 6.00 -9.42 23.76
CA LEU A 150 5.67 -10.27 22.62
C LEU A 150 4.21 -10.15 22.18
N VAL A 151 3.27 -10.27 23.12
CA VAL A 151 1.83 -10.15 22.84
C VAL A 151 1.50 -8.77 22.31
N PHE A 152 2.05 -7.72 22.92
CA PHE A 152 1.87 -6.34 22.47
C PHE A 152 2.39 -6.13 21.04
N GLY A 153 3.55 -6.70 20.71
CA GLY A 153 4.11 -6.65 19.37
C GLY A 153 3.19 -7.24 18.31
N VAL A 154 2.61 -8.41 18.59
CA VAL A 154 1.66 -9.05 17.68
C VAL A 154 0.40 -8.19 17.50
N LEU A 155 -0.13 -7.63 18.60
CA LEU A 155 -1.33 -6.79 18.57
C LEU A 155 -1.13 -5.48 17.79
N VAL A 156 0.06 -4.86 17.88
CA VAL A 156 0.37 -3.60 17.19
C VAL A 156 0.84 -3.83 15.74
N ALA A 157 1.51 -4.95 15.46
CA ALA A 157 2.01 -5.26 14.12
C ALA A 157 0.90 -5.36 13.07
N ALA A 158 -0.22 -6.00 13.40
CA ALA A 158 -1.34 -6.19 12.47
C ALA A 158 -1.95 -4.86 11.95
N PRO A 159 -2.37 -3.90 12.81
CA PRO A 159 -2.89 -2.61 12.34
C PRO A 159 -1.79 -1.74 11.70
N ALA A 160 -0.55 -1.80 12.18
CA ALA A 160 0.56 -1.06 11.57
C ALA A 160 0.82 -1.51 10.12
N MET A 161 0.72 -2.82 9.85
CA MET A 161 0.87 -3.36 8.50
C MET A 161 -0.29 -3.03 7.58
N GLY A 162 -1.53 -3.10 8.10
CA GLY A 162 -2.70 -2.60 7.37
C GLY A 162 -2.54 -1.12 6.99
N GLY A 163 -1.96 -0.32 7.90
CA GLY A 163 -1.64 1.09 7.64
C GLY A 163 -0.53 1.29 6.60
N TRP A 164 0.51 0.45 6.58
CA TRP A 164 1.57 0.55 5.58
C TRP A 164 1.07 0.26 4.16
N VAL A 165 0.24 -0.77 4.02
CA VAL A 165 -0.32 -1.24 2.74
C VAL A 165 -1.43 -0.32 2.21
N ALA A 166 -2.30 0.17 3.09
CA ALA A 166 -3.42 1.00 2.71
C ALA A 166 -2.98 2.44 2.38
N PRO A 167 -3.28 2.95 1.18
CA PRO A 167 -2.78 4.25 0.72
C PRO A 167 -3.43 5.46 1.41
N ASP A 168 -4.63 5.27 1.98
CA ASP A 168 -5.40 6.29 2.70
C ASP A 168 -5.15 6.28 4.22
N SER A 169 -4.19 5.49 4.71
CA SER A 169 -4.00 5.26 6.14
C SER A 169 -3.49 6.49 6.90
N GLY A 170 -3.75 6.52 8.20
CA GLY A 170 -3.17 7.52 9.11
C GLY A 170 -1.65 7.49 9.13
N PHE A 171 -1.03 6.34 8.84
CA PHE A 171 0.42 6.18 8.74
C PHE A 171 1.01 7.12 7.67
N TRP A 172 0.46 7.12 6.47
CA TRP A 172 0.96 7.98 5.38
C TRP A 172 0.72 9.47 5.65
N ARG A 173 -0.33 9.81 6.40
CA ARG A 173 -0.58 11.20 6.85
C ARG A 173 0.49 11.64 7.85
N LEU A 174 0.82 10.80 8.83
CA LEU A 174 1.90 11.06 9.79
C LEU A 174 3.27 11.12 9.10
N ALA A 175 3.54 10.19 8.18
CA ALA A 175 4.78 10.18 7.40
C ALA A 175 4.96 11.45 6.56
N SER A 176 3.87 12.06 6.10
CA SER A 176 3.91 13.32 5.34
C SER A 176 4.43 14.52 6.13
N TRP A 177 4.37 14.47 7.47
CA TRP A 177 4.92 15.50 8.36
C TRP A 177 6.42 15.36 8.56
N LEU A 178 6.97 14.16 8.37
CA LEU A 178 8.39 13.90 8.54
C LEU A 178 9.15 14.29 7.25
N PRO A 179 10.09 15.25 7.30
CA PRO A 179 10.77 15.75 6.10
C PRO A 179 11.56 14.65 5.37
N GLN A 180 12.05 13.64 6.10
CA GLN A 180 12.78 12.50 5.54
C GLN A 180 11.89 11.57 4.70
N PHE A 181 10.62 11.42 5.08
CA PHE A 181 9.66 10.56 4.36
C PHE A 181 8.77 11.33 3.39
N ARG A 182 8.81 12.66 3.41
CA ARG A 182 7.99 13.50 2.52
C ARG A 182 8.16 13.14 1.05
N SER A 183 9.41 12.99 0.57
CA SER A 183 9.71 12.56 -0.81
C SER A 183 8.98 11.27 -1.20
N LEU A 184 9.00 10.27 -0.31
CA LEU A 184 8.33 8.99 -0.50
C LEU A 184 6.82 9.15 -0.61
N VAL A 185 6.23 9.99 0.24
CA VAL A 185 4.80 10.29 0.21
C VAL A 185 4.41 10.99 -1.10
N VAL A 186 5.24 11.91 -1.59
CA VAL A 186 4.99 12.57 -2.88
C VAL A 186 5.11 11.57 -4.03
N ALA A 187 6.17 10.77 -4.09
CA ALA A 187 6.37 9.76 -5.14
C ALA A 187 5.20 8.78 -5.21
N ARG A 188 4.71 8.33 -4.04
CA ARG A 188 3.49 7.52 -3.92
C ARG A 188 2.26 8.24 -4.47
N SER A 189 2.04 9.48 -4.05
CA SER A 189 0.86 10.26 -4.47
C SER A 189 0.86 10.48 -5.98
N VAL A 190 2.02 10.77 -6.58
CA VAL A 190 2.14 11.00 -8.03
C VAL A 190 1.87 9.72 -8.78
N TYR A 191 2.42 8.59 -8.33
CA TYR A 191 2.15 7.30 -8.93
C TYR A 191 0.65 6.97 -8.91
N GLN A 192 -0.02 7.15 -7.77
CA GLN A 192 -1.47 6.89 -7.65
C GLN A 192 -2.31 7.88 -8.45
N TYR A 193 -1.91 9.15 -8.47
CA TYR A 193 -2.55 10.18 -9.27
C TYR A 193 -2.51 9.81 -10.76
N LEU A 194 -1.34 9.40 -11.28
CA LEU A 194 -1.16 9.00 -12.67
C LEU A 194 -1.94 7.71 -13.00
N LEU A 195 -1.98 6.74 -12.09
CA LEU A 195 -2.78 5.53 -12.27
C LEU A 195 -4.28 5.85 -12.37
N ASN A 196 -4.79 6.67 -11.45
CA ASN A 196 -6.19 7.11 -11.43
C ASN A 196 -6.52 7.91 -12.69
N LEU A 197 -5.61 8.78 -13.13
CA LEU A 197 -5.77 9.55 -14.36
C LEU A 197 -5.86 8.62 -15.58
N GLY A 198 -4.99 7.62 -15.65
CA GLY A 198 -5.03 6.60 -16.70
C GLY A 198 -6.34 5.82 -16.69
N LEU A 199 -6.88 5.45 -15.52
CA LEU A 199 -8.18 4.79 -15.39
C LEU A 199 -9.33 5.67 -15.89
N CYS A 200 -9.36 6.94 -15.50
CA CYS A 200 -10.40 7.87 -15.94
C CYS A 200 -10.38 8.08 -17.47
N ILE A 201 -9.19 8.26 -18.05
CA ILE A 201 -9.03 8.43 -19.50
C ILE A 201 -9.43 7.15 -20.25
N GLN A 202 -9.00 5.98 -19.78
CA GLN A 202 -9.38 4.69 -20.37
C GLN A 202 -10.88 4.38 -20.22
N GLY A 203 -11.53 4.93 -19.20
CA GLY A 203 -12.97 4.93 -19.01
C GLY A 203 -13.73 5.95 -19.88
N GLY A 204 -13.04 6.66 -20.77
CA GLY A 204 -13.65 7.63 -21.71
C GLY A 204 -13.93 9.00 -21.10
N MET A 205 -13.38 9.33 -19.93
CA MET A 205 -13.54 10.66 -19.34
C MET A 205 -12.63 11.67 -20.03
N ASP A 206 -13.15 12.89 -20.22
CA ASP A 206 -12.34 14.01 -20.68
C ASP A 206 -11.18 14.29 -19.71
N LEU A 207 -10.04 14.71 -20.26
CA LEU A 207 -8.80 14.93 -19.53
C LEU A 207 -8.96 15.99 -18.42
N SER A 208 -9.63 17.11 -18.72
CA SER A 208 -9.86 18.19 -17.75
C SER A 208 -10.69 17.71 -16.56
N ARG A 209 -11.73 16.91 -16.85
CA ARG A 209 -12.57 16.30 -15.81
C ARG A 209 -11.80 15.26 -14.99
N SER A 210 -11.00 14.44 -15.65
CA SER A 210 -10.18 13.40 -15.02
C SER A 210 -9.18 14.00 -14.05
N LEU A 211 -8.45 15.05 -14.45
CA LEU A 211 -7.48 15.75 -13.59
C LEU A 211 -8.13 16.31 -12.32
N LYS A 212 -9.34 16.89 -12.44
CA LYS A 212 -10.10 17.43 -11.29
C LYS A 212 -10.57 16.33 -10.34
N ILE A 213 -11.05 15.21 -10.87
CA ILE A 213 -11.52 14.06 -10.07
C ILE A 213 -10.33 13.43 -9.34
N CYS A 214 -9.24 13.13 -10.06
CA CYS A 214 -8.02 12.58 -9.47
C CYS A 214 -7.46 13.52 -8.39
N ALA A 215 -7.46 14.85 -8.62
CA ALA A 215 -7.00 15.80 -7.62
C ALA A 215 -7.84 15.76 -6.34
N LYS A 216 -9.17 15.67 -6.45
CA LYS A 216 -10.07 15.56 -5.28
C LYS A 216 -9.89 14.26 -4.49
N SER A 217 -9.45 13.19 -5.16
CA SER A 217 -9.23 11.89 -4.53
C SER A 217 -7.99 11.84 -3.62
N GLU A 218 -7.08 12.82 -3.74
CA GLU A 218 -5.85 12.87 -2.94
C GLU A 218 -6.17 13.11 -1.46
N PRO A 219 -5.75 12.23 -0.52
CA PRO A 219 -6.05 12.36 0.90
C PRO A 219 -5.28 13.50 1.60
N ILE A 220 -4.13 13.91 1.05
CA ILE A 220 -3.25 14.91 1.66
C ILE A 220 -3.59 16.30 1.15
N GLY A 221 -3.99 17.20 2.06
CA GLY A 221 -4.54 18.52 1.70
C GLY A 221 -3.61 19.41 0.86
N TRP A 222 -2.31 19.46 1.19
CA TRP A 222 -1.35 20.29 0.45
C TRP A 222 -1.03 19.72 -0.94
N LEU A 223 -0.97 18.39 -1.08
CA LEU A 223 -0.82 17.73 -2.39
C LEU A 223 -2.06 17.92 -3.25
N ARG A 224 -3.25 17.77 -2.65
CA ARG A 224 -4.54 18.05 -3.29
C ARG A 224 -4.59 19.45 -3.90
N GLN A 225 -4.16 20.48 -3.16
CA GLN A 225 -4.12 21.85 -3.68
C GLN A 225 -3.19 21.99 -4.89
N ARG A 226 -2.02 21.34 -4.86
CA ARG A 226 -1.10 21.36 -6.01
C ARG A 226 -1.68 20.65 -7.23
N TYR A 227 -2.31 19.49 -7.06
CA TYR A 227 -3.00 18.80 -8.16
C TYR A 227 -4.20 19.58 -8.69
N GLN A 228 -4.91 20.32 -7.84
CA GLN A 228 -5.97 21.24 -8.28
C GLN A 228 -5.40 22.38 -9.12
N GLY A 229 -4.23 22.92 -8.76
CA GLY A 229 -3.49 23.90 -9.57
C GLY A 229 -3.12 23.36 -10.95
N VAL A 230 -2.62 22.13 -11.02
CA VAL A 230 -2.36 21.44 -12.31
C VAL A 230 -3.64 21.32 -13.14
N ALA A 231 -4.75 20.93 -12.50
CA ALA A 231 -6.03 20.80 -13.19
C ALA A 231 -6.58 22.14 -13.69
N SER A 232 -6.38 23.25 -12.96
CA SER A 232 -6.77 24.58 -13.43
C SER A 232 -5.90 25.06 -14.58
N ASP A 233 -4.59 24.84 -14.52
CA ASP A 233 -3.66 25.26 -15.57
C ASP A 233 -3.96 24.55 -16.89
N VAL A 234 -4.24 23.25 -16.85
CA VAL A 234 -4.62 22.47 -18.04
C VAL A 234 -5.99 22.90 -18.57
N ALA A 235 -6.94 23.22 -17.68
CA ALA A 235 -8.24 23.75 -18.10
C ALA A 235 -8.11 25.12 -18.81
N ASN A 236 -7.08 25.90 -18.49
CA ASN A 236 -6.75 27.16 -19.14
C ASN A 236 -5.98 26.99 -20.47
N GLY A 237 -5.80 25.76 -20.94
CA GLY A 237 -5.12 25.44 -22.21
C GLY A 237 -3.60 25.26 -22.10
N ASN A 238 -3.03 25.28 -20.90
CA ASN A 238 -1.61 25.01 -20.72
C ASN A 238 -1.29 23.53 -20.94
N GLN A 239 -0.08 23.25 -21.43
CA GLN A 239 0.43 21.88 -21.54
C GLN A 239 0.57 21.27 -20.15
N ILE A 240 0.07 20.03 -20.00
CA ILE A 240 0.09 19.29 -18.74
C ILE A 240 1.52 19.14 -18.18
N SER A 241 2.50 18.91 -19.06
CA SER A 241 3.92 18.83 -18.68
C SER A 241 4.41 20.10 -17.97
N LYS A 242 4.07 21.28 -18.51
CA LYS A 242 4.41 22.57 -17.91
C LYS A 242 3.68 22.79 -16.59
N ALA A 243 2.42 22.41 -16.50
CA ALA A 243 1.63 22.50 -15.27
C ALA A 243 2.23 21.64 -14.14
N PHE A 244 2.66 20.41 -14.42
CA PHE A 244 3.34 19.57 -13.43
C PHE A 244 4.69 20.13 -12.98
N ILE A 245 5.47 20.72 -13.89
CA ILE A 245 6.75 21.37 -13.54
C ILE A 245 6.48 22.61 -12.65
N ALA A 246 5.53 23.46 -13.05
CA ALA A 246 5.17 24.66 -12.31
C ALA A 246 4.61 24.34 -10.91
N SER A 247 3.90 23.22 -10.76
CA SER A 247 3.39 22.76 -9.46
C SER A 247 4.47 22.34 -8.46
N GLY A 248 5.72 22.14 -8.90
CA GLY A 248 6.84 21.70 -8.06
C GLY A 248 6.73 20.27 -7.53
N ILE A 249 5.66 19.53 -7.86
CA ILE A 249 5.42 18.17 -7.39
C ILE A 249 6.56 17.23 -7.85
N LEU A 250 6.99 17.36 -9.11
CA LEU A 250 8.07 16.54 -9.69
C LEU A 250 9.46 16.85 -9.11
N ALA A 251 9.66 18.02 -8.51
CA ALA A 251 10.91 18.36 -7.85
C ALA A 251 11.03 17.69 -6.47
N GLU A 252 9.91 17.53 -5.76
CA GLU A 252 9.87 16.88 -4.45
C GLU A 252 9.93 15.34 -4.52
N THR A 253 9.59 14.74 -5.66
CA THR A 253 9.65 13.27 -5.83
C THR A 253 11.06 12.70 -5.90
N LYS A 254 12.13 13.52 -5.97
CA LYS A 254 13.54 13.07 -6.15
C LYS A 254 13.63 11.90 -7.12
N LEU A 255 13.28 12.15 -8.38
CA LEU A 255 13.30 11.13 -9.44
C LEU A 255 14.72 10.53 -9.55
N THR A 256 14.89 9.30 -9.08
CA THR A 256 16.17 8.58 -9.05
C THR A 256 16.51 7.87 -10.35
N ALA A 257 15.57 7.81 -11.29
CA ALA A 257 15.78 7.11 -12.56
C ALA A 257 16.78 7.86 -13.44
N GLN A 258 18.02 7.35 -13.51
CA GLN A 258 18.74 7.38 -14.78
C GLN A 258 18.10 6.34 -15.70
N PRO A 259 17.70 6.69 -16.92
CA PRO A 259 17.13 5.72 -17.85
C PRO A 259 18.20 4.69 -18.15
N LYS A 260 18.06 3.47 -17.61
CA LYS A 260 18.86 2.33 -18.04
C LYS A 260 18.44 1.97 -19.47
N GLY A 261 19.13 2.58 -20.44
CA GLY A 261 19.39 1.98 -21.75
C GLY A 261 18.27 1.95 -22.80
N HIS A 262 17.17 2.69 -22.66
CA HIS A 262 16.17 2.80 -23.74
C HIS A 262 15.76 4.27 -23.98
N GLN A 263 16.72 5.09 -24.39
CA GLN A 263 16.39 6.33 -25.11
C GLN A 263 16.07 5.98 -26.55
N ALA A 264 14.79 5.77 -26.87
CA ALA A 264 14.34 5.97 -28.24
C ALA A 264 14.34 7.48 -28.51
N PRO A 265 15.08 7.98 -29.53
CA PRO A 265 15.13 9.40 -29.84
C PRO A 265 13.79 9.83 -30.44
N GLY A 266 13.00 10.60 -29.70
CA GLY A 266 11.75 11.19 -30.19
C GLY A 266 10.48 10.95 -29.36
N GLY A 267 10.58 10.28 -28.21
CA GLY A 267 9.41 9.98 -27.37
C GLY A 267 8.78 11.23 -26.76
N LYS A 268 7.49 11.47 -27.02
CA LYS A 268 6.70 12.51 -26.36
C LYS A 268 6.68 12.22 -24.86
N LEU A 269 6.68 13.26 -24.03
CA LEU A 269 6.64 13.20 -22.55
C LEU A 269 5.50 12.34 -21.95
N TRP A 270 4.60 11.77 -22.74
CA TRP A 270 3.41 11.02 -22.31
C TRP A 270 3.43 9.55 -22.73
N GLU A 271 4.60 9.02 -23.09
CA GLU A 271 4.81 7.58 -23.26
C GLU A 271 4.87 6.86 -21.90
N PRO A 272 4.62 5.53 -21.86
CA PRO A 272 4.69 4.67 -20.67
C PRO A 272 5.90 4.90 -19.73
N GLY A 273 6.96 5.53 -20.23
CA GLY A 273 8.14 5.92 -19.46
C GLY A 273 7.90 6.80 -18.22
N ILE A 274 6.94 7.74 -18.17
CA ILE A 274 6.80 8.58 -16.95
C ILE A 274 6.22 7.80 -15.77
N THR A 275 5.17 7.01 -16.01
CA THR A 275 4.59 6.18 -14.95
C THR A 275 5.61 5.15 -14.46
N ASP A 276 6.43 4.60 -15.37
CA ASP A 276 7.52 3.68 -15.03
C ASP A 276 8.67 4.37 -14.26
N ILE A 277 9.03 5.59 -14.63
CA ILE A 277 10.05 6.38 -13.91
C ILE A 277 9.57 6.73 -12.49
N VAL A 278 8.32 7.16 -12.35
CA VAL A 278 7.72 7.48 -11.04
C VAL A 278 7.57 6.19 -10.21
N ARG A 279 7.18 5.09 -10.84
CA ARG A 279 7.11 3.77 -10.22
C ARG A 279 8.47 3.32 -9.70
N GLN A 280 9.51 3.41 -10.53
CA GLN A 280 10.86 3.03 -10.15
C GLN A 280 11.36 3.90 -8.99
N SER A 281 11.15 5.21 -9.08
CA SER A 281 11.54 6.13 -8.01
C SER A 281 10.77 5.87 -6.70
N PHE A 282 9.48 5.57 -6.78
CA PHE A 282 8.69 5.17 -5.62
C PHE A 282 9.20 3.85 -5.02
N THR A 283 9.53 2.87 -5.86
CA THR A 283 10.06 1.57 -5.42
C THR A 283 11.42 1.74 -4.75
N ASP A 284 12.34 2.52 -5.32
CA ASP A 284 13.65 2.80 -4.74
C ASP A 284 13.53 3.48 -3.37
N GLN A 285 12.64 4.47 -3.25
CA GLN A 285 12.41 5.19 -2.00
C GLN A 285 11.70 4.32 -0.96
N LEU A 286 10.78 3.44 -1.38
CA LEU A 286 10.19 2.43 -0.51
C LEU A 286 11.25 1.47 0.01
N ASP A 287 12.18 1.01 -0.86
CA ASP A 287 13.23 0.08 -0.48
C ASP A 287 14.22 0.73 0.49
N PHE A 288 14.54 2.01 0.27
CA PHE A 288 15.34 2.81 1.20
C PHE A 288 14.62 2.96 2.55
N ALA A 289 13.35 3.35 2.54
CA ALA A 289 12.56 3.50 3.76
C ALA A 289 12.43 2.17 4.51
N ALA A 290 12.18 1.06 3.82
CA ALA A 290 12.08 -0.27 4.41
C ALA A 290 13.40 -0.73 5.06
N ARG A 291 14.55 -0.27 4.55
CA ARG A 291 15.85 -0.51 5.17
C ARG A 291 16.11 0.43 6.35
N PHE A 292 15.69 1.69 6.27
CA PHE A 292 16.03 2.71 7.26
C PHE A 292 15.09 2.75 8.47
N LEU A 293 13.79 2.54 8.26
CA LEU A 293 12.76 2.57 9.32
C LEU A 293 13.07 1.64 10.50
N PRO A 294 13.58 0.40 10.29
CA PRO A 294 14.02 -0.47 11.38
C PRO A 294 15.15 0.13 12.23
N PHE A 295 16.10 0.85 11.64
CA PHE A 295 17.21 1.45 12.40
C PHE A 295 16.75 2.54 13.36
N LEU A 296 15.64 3.22 13.09
CA LEU A 296 15.05 4.15 14.04
C LEU A 296 14.62 3.45 15.35
N LEU A 297 14.25 2.17 15.29
CA LEU A 297 13.95 1.37 16.49
C LEU A 297 15.21 0.91 17.26
N LEU A 298 16.38 0.90 16.61
CA LEU A 298 17.65 0.57 17.26
C LEU A 298 18.21 1.72 18.11
N ILE A 299 17.91 2.97 17.77
CA ILE A 299 18.37 4.15 18.51
C ILE A 299 17.92 4.11 19.99
N PRO A 300 16.62 3.96 20.33
CA PRO A 300 16.20 3.90 21.73
C PRO A 300 16.77 2.68 22.46
N LEU A 301 16.91 1.55 21.76
CA LEU A 301 17.52 0.34 22.31
C LEU A 301 19.00 0.57 22.67
N ALA A 302 19.78 1.22 21.80
CA ALA A 302 21.16 1.56 22.06
C ALA A 302 21.31 2.52 23.24
N VAL A 303 20.41 3.51 23.37
CA VAL A 303 20.40 4.44 24.51
C VAL A 303 20.17 3.70 25.83
N VAL A 304 19.22 2.75 25.86
CA VAL A 304 18.94 1.94 27.05
C VAL A 304 20.15 1.09 27.43
N TRP A 305 20.81 0.44 26.47
CA TRP A 305 22.00 -0.37 26.74
C TRP A 305 23.20 0.44 27.20
N VAL A 306 23.43 1.63 26.61
CA VAL A 306 24.49 2.53 27.06
C VAL A 306 24.22 3.02 28.48
N TYR A 307 22.97 3.35 28.81
CA TYR A 307 22.59 3.73 30.18
C TYR A 307 22.87 2.61 31.19
N LEU A 308 22.51 1.36 30.86
CA LEU A 308 22.79 0.20 31.71
C LEU A 308 24.29 -0.09 31.87
N ALA A 309 25.10 0.17 30.84
CA ALA A 309 26.55 -0.07 30.90
C ALA A 309 27.30 0.98 31.74
N ILE A 310 26.67 2.13 32.01
CA ILE A 310 27.25 3.23 32.81
C ILE A 310 26.87 3.10 34.29
N GLN A 311 25.78 2.38 34.61
CA GLN A 311 25.39 2.05 35.98
C GLN A 311 26.21 0.89 36.54
#